data_AF-A0A8D9EF35-F1
#
_entry.id   AF-A0A8D9EF35-F1
#
_cell.length_a   1.000
_cell.length_b   1.000
_cell.length_c   1.000
_cell.angle_alpha   90.00
_cell.angle_beta   90.00
_cell.angle_gamma   90.00
#
_symmetry.space_group_name_H-M   'P 1'
#
loop_
_entity.id
_entity.type
_entity.pdbx_description
1 polymer ?
#
loop_
_entity_poly.entity_id
_entity_poly.type
_entity_poly.pdbx_seq_one_letter_code
_entity_poly.pdbx_strand_id
1 'polypeptide(L)'
;MRSVPVVVVFVLGVLCSLGVHYLLCYLQGLSSHHDMVLHKTFSPIPYDGSDKYNNIPAPIILAEKHDLQHSSSNIEALGTISAAIEMKKTGKLDKALKLFEHAFAIAPQNADVLNAYGEFIEETQSDIISADKMYFKALISYPDHGQALVNRQRTALVVEELDRDFLRKIDDKRDKVSRIPESDPALCKAKKESYFQHIYHTVGIEGNSMSLAQTRSIVETRMAVGGKSIAEHNEILGLDLALKYINNTLINRVGDITVHDILEIHKRVLGFADPLASGMFRRTQVFVGGHIPPTPSHIIPLMDEFIAWLNSDSALRMHPVRFAAIAHYKLVHIHPFIDGNGRTSRLLMNLILMQAGYPPVIIPKHERHT
;
A
#
# COMPACT_ATOMS: atom_id res chain seq x y z
N MET A 1 -13.91 -74.98 31.14
CA MET A 1 -14.60 -74.27 30.04
C MET A 1 -14.26 -72.78 30.13
N ARG A 2 -13.60 -72.27 29.08
CA ARG A 2 -13.52 -70.89 28.55
C ARG A 2 -13.11 -69.73 29.48
N SER A 3 -11.81 -69.47 29.51
CA SER A 3 -11.19 -68.18 29.83
C SER A 3 -10.94 -67.40 28.52
N VAL A 4 -11.91 -66.58 28.11
CA VAL A 4 -11.74 -65.57 27.04
C VAL A 4 -12.65 -64.38 27.34
N PRO A 5 -12.16 -63.30 27.98
CA PRO A 5 -12.70 -61.99 27.62
C PRO A 5 -11.70 -60.81 27.57
N VAL A 6 -10.44 -60.95 28.02
CA VAL A 6 -9.54 -59.78 28.12
C VAL A 6 -8.79 -59.50 26.82
N VAL A 7 -8.32 -60.55 26.14
CA VAL A 7 -7.56 -60.40 24.87
C VAL A 7 -8.45 -59.84 23.75
N VAL A 8 -9.72 -60.24 23.71
CA VAL A 8 -10.67 -59.78 22.68
C VAL A 8 -10.96 -58.28 22.81
N VAL A 9 -11.12 -57.79 24.04
CA VAL A 9 -11.36 -56.35 24.29
C VAL A 9 -10.13 -55.52 23.91
N PHE A 10 -8.93 -56.01 24.20
CA PHE A 10 -7.69 -55.29 23.86
C PHE A 10 -7.46 -55.23 22.35
N VAL A 11 -7.71 -56.32 21.62
CA VAL A 11 -7.58 -56.37 20.16
C VAL A 11 -8.62 -55.48 19.48
N LEU A 12 -9.87 -55.44 19.97
CA LEU A 12 -10.89 -54.53 19.46
C LEU A 12 -10.54 -53.05 19.69
N GLY A 13 -9.94 -52.71 20.84
CA GLY A 13 -9.49 -51.34 21.12
C GLY A 13 -8.38 -50.86 20.18
N VAL A 14 -7.38 -51.73 19.91
CA VAL A 14 -6.28 -51.41 18.99
C VAL A 14 -6.78 -51.29 17.55
N LEU A 15 -7.68 -52.17 17.11
CA LEU A 15 -8.28 -52.10 15.77
C LEU A 15 -9.10 -50.81 15.58
N CYS A 16 -9.82 -50.37 16.62
CA CYS A 16 -10.60 -49.13 16.55
C CYS A 16 -9.69 -47.89 16.46
N SER A 17 -8.57 -47.87 17.20
CA SER A 17 -7.61 -46.75 17.14
C SER A 17 -6.89 -46.67 15.78
N LEU A 18 -6.50 -47.82 15.22
CA LEU A 18 -5.92 -47.89 13.88
C LEU A 18 -6.91 -47.47 12.79
N GLY A 19 -8.19 -47.86 12.93
CA GLY A 19 -9.25 -47.45 12.01
C GLY A 19 -9.50 -45.94 12.00
N VAL A 20 -9.50 -45.30 13.17
CA VAL A 20 -9.64 -43.84 13.29
C VAL A 20 -8.42 -43.13 12.68
N HIS A 21 -7.21 -43.64 12.90
CA HIS A 21 -6.00 -43.08 12.30
C HIS A 21 -6.00 -43.21 10.76
N TYR A 22 -6.41 -44.36 10.23
CA TYR A 22 -6.51 -44.58 8.79
C TYR A 22 -7.58 -43.69 8.13
N LEU A 23 -8.70 -43.46 8.82
CA LEU A 23 -9.75 -42.56 8.36
C LEU A 23 -9.29 -41.09 8.38
N LEU A 24 -8.53 -40.66 9.40
CA LEU A 24 -7.91 -39.34 9.45
C LEU A 24 -6.88 -39.13 8.33
N CYS A 25 -6.02 -40.13 8.07
CA CYS A 25 -5.08 -40.09 6.95
C CYS A 25 -5.79 -40.12 5.59
N TYR A 26 -6.90 -40.86 5.45
CA TYR A 26 -7.71 -40.88 4.23
C TYR A 26 -8.42 -39.54 3.98
N LEU A 27 -8.96 -38.91 5.02
CA LEU A 27 -9.56 -37.57 4.92
C LEU A 27 -8.51 -36.48 4.64
N GLN A 28 -7.30 -36.59 5.17
CA GLN A 28 -6.18 -35.72 4.83
C GLN A 28 -5.64 -35.99 3.41
N GLY A 29 -5.69 -37.24 2.94
CA GLY A 29 -5.35 -37.65 1.57
C GLY A 29 -6.36 -37.16 0.51
N LEU A 30 -7.64 -37.04 0.87
CA LEU A 30 -8.66 -36.41 0.01
C LEU A 30 -8.48 -34.89 -0.13
N SER A 31 -7.76 -34.25 0.80
CA SER A 31 -7.45 -32.81 0.75
C SER A 31 -6.16 -32.48 -0.02
N SER A 32 -5.43 -33.48 -0.51
CA SER A 32 -4.07 -33.32 -1.08
C SER A 32 -3.92 -33.83 -2.52
N HIS A 33 -4.98 -33.79 -3.32
CA HIS A 33 -4.91 -33.96 -4.78
C HIS A 33 -5.24 -32.67 -5.53
N HIS A 34 -4.20 -31.85 -5.75
CA HIS A 34 -4.12 -31.02 -6.96
C HIS A 34 -2.66 -30.73 -7.31
N ASP A 35 -2.03 -31.69 -8.00
CA ASP A 35 -0.74 -31.49 -8.66
C ASP A 35 -0.92 -30.74 -10.00
N MET A 36 -0.20 -29.61 -10.12
CA MET A 36 0.53 -29.10 -11.29
C MET A 36 0.99 -30.20 -12.29
N VAL A 37 1.09 -30.12 -13.62
CA VAL A 37 0.95 -29.12 -14.71
C VAL A 37 0.75 -29.93 -16.02
N LEU A 38 -0.15 -29.52 -16.93
CA LEU A 38 0.09 -29.61 -18.38
C LEU A 38 -0.68 -28.50 -19.13
N HIS A 39 0.04 -27.72 -19.94
CA HIS A 39 -0.46 -26.57 -20.69
C HIS A 39 -1.48 -26.94 -21.79
N LYS A 40 -2.65 -26.27 -21.79
CA LYS A 40 -3.19 -25.57 -22.97
C LYS A 40 -4.25 -24.52 -22.58
N THR A 41 -4.07 -23.38 -23.22
CA THR A 41 -4.53 -21.98 -23.05
C THR A 41 -6.00 -21.65 -23.32
N PHE A 42 -6.45 -20.56 -22.65
CA PHE A 42 -7.52 -19.59 -22.98
C PHE A 42 -8.98 -20.09 -22.98
N SER A 43 -9.96 -19.39 -22.39
CA SER A 43 -10.19 -17.94 -22.46
C SER A 43 -11.06 -17.42 -21.29
N PRO A 44 -10.93 -16.12 -20.92
CA PRO A 44 -11.79 -15.45 -19.95
C PRO A 44 -13.20 -15.20 -20.52
N ILE A 45 -14.21 -15.10 -19.64
CA ILE A 45 -15.56 -14.64 -19.99
C ILE A 45 -15.45 -13.21 -20.57
N PRO A 46 -16.20 -12.87 -21.64
CA PRO A 46 -15.67 -12.34 -22.89
C PRO A 46 -15.14 -10.90 -22.78
N TYR A 47 -14.02 -10.68 -23.45
CA TYR A 47 -13.65 -9.39 -24.00
C TYR A 47 -14.57 -9.14 -25.21
N ASP A 48 -15.60 -8.31 -25.03
CA ASP A 48 -16.15 -7.61 -26.17
C ASP A 48 -15.15 -6.50 -26.53
N GLY A 49 -14.73 -6.49 -27.79
CA GLY A 49 -13.88 -5.46 -28.36
C GLY A 49 -14.70 -4.23 -28.75
N SER A 50 -15.53 -3.70 -27.85
CA SER A 50 -16.18 -2.42 -28.02
C SER A 50 -16.00 -1.54 -26.77
N ASP A 51 -15.37 -0.39 -27.01
CA ASP A 51 -15.41 0.84 -26.23
C ASP A 51 -16.22 0.81 -24.93
N LYS A 52 -15.52 0.86 -23.78
CA LYS A 52 -15.97 1.54 -22.53
C LYS A 52 -14.88 1.54 -21.44
N TYR A 53 -13.79 2.26 -21.70
CA TYR A 53 -13.08 3.01 -20.65
C TYR A 53 -13.73 4.40 -20.41
N ASN A 54 -14.98 4.57 -20.83
CA ASN A 54 -15.84 5.69 -20.46
C ASN A 54 -16.78 5.20 -19.36
N ASN A 55 -16.48 5.55 -18.11
CA ASN A 55 -17.36 5.56 -16.91
C ASN A 55 -16.66 5.07 -15.63
N ILE A 56 -15.45 5.58 -15.37
CA ILE A 56 -15.15 6.02 -14.00
C ILE A 56 -15.88 7.37 -13.87
N PRO A 57 -16.82 7.58 -12.93
CA PRO A 57 -17.36 8.92 -12.74
C PRO A 57 -16.18 9.83 -12.41
N ALA A 58 -15.90 10.74 -13.33
CA ALA A 58 -14.96 11.82 -13.11
C ALA A 58 -15.35 12.52 -11.79
N PRO A 59 -14.38 12.89 -10.93
CA PRO A 59 -14.70 13.80 -9.84
C PRO A 59 -15.38 15.02 -10.44
N ILE A 60 -16.57 15.36 -9.93
CA ILE A 60 -17.32 16.56 -10.33
C ILE A 60 -16.47 17.75 -9.90
N ILE A 61 -15.59 18.20 -10.79
CA ILE A 61 -14.89 19.47 -10.67
C ILE A 61 -15.83 20.51 -11.28
N LEU A 62 -16.31 21.41 -10.42
CA LEU A 62 -17.05 22.62 -10.79
C LEU A 62 -16.18 23.45 -11.76
N ALA A 63 -16.37 23.21 -13.05
CA ALA A 63 -15.74 23.96 -14.13
C ALA A 63 -16.67 25.11 -14.51
N GLU A 64 -16.41 26.31 -14.00
CA GLU A 64 -17.05 27.52 -14.52
C GLU A 64 -16.20 28.76 -14.19
N LYS A 65 -14.99 28.84 -14.79
CA LYS A 65 -14.23 30.09 -15.11
C LYS A 65 -12.85 29.94 -15.78
N HIS A 66 -12.42 28.75 -16.22
CA HIS A 66 -10.99 28.46 -16.48
C HIS A 66 -10.51 28.43 -17.96
N ASP A 67 -11.37 28.55 -18.97
CA ASP A 67 -11.02 28.15 -20.36
C ASP A 67 -9.99 29.03 -21.11
N LEU A 68 -9.91 30.33 -20.84
CA LEU A 68 -9.03 31.22 -21.62
C LEU A 68 -7.55 31.11 -21.24
N GLN A 69 -7.25 30.87 -19.96
CA GLN A 69 -5.86 30.70 -19.49
C GLN A 69 -5.28 29.35 -19.90
N HIS A 70 -6.07 28.27 -19.88
CA HIS A 70 -5.62 26.95 -20.32
C HIS A 70 -5.29 26.90 -21.82
N SER A 71 -6.03 27.64 -22.65
CA SER A 71 -5.72 27.75 -24.08
C SER A 71 -4.36 28.38 -24.35
N SER A 72 -4.07 29.54 -23.73
CA SER A 72 -2.79 30.23 -23.93
C SER A 72 -1.60 29.44 -23.39
N SER A 73 -1.73 28.81 -22.21
CA SER A 73 -0.66 28.01 -21.63
C SER A 73 -0.41 26.72 -22.41
N ASN A 74 -1.45 26.10 -22.97
CA ASN A 74 -1.31 24.95 -23.85
C ASN A 74 -0.56 25.31 -25.14
N ILE A 75 -0.84 26.46 -25.76
CA ILE A 75 -0.13 26.92 -26.96
C ILE A 75 1.36 27.14 -26.66
N GLU A 76 1.67 27.77 -25.53
CA GLU A 76 3.05 27.99 -25.07
C GLU A 76 3.78 26.66 -24.79
N ALA A 77 3.11 25.71 -24.14
CA ALA A 77 3.66 24.38 -23.86
C ALA A 77 3.97 23.60 -25.16
N LEU A 78 3.08 23.65 -26.16
CA LEU A 78 3.28 23.02 -27.47
C LEU A 78 4.43 23.67 -28.25
N GLY A 79 4.58 25.00 -28.18
CA GLY A 79 5.73 25.70 -28.72
C GLY A 79 7.04 25.26 -28.05
N THR A 80 7.02 25.12 -26.72
CA THR A 80 8.17 24.66 -25.92
C THR A 80 8.57 23.22 -26.29
N ILE A 81 7.60 22.32 -26.53
CA ILE A 81 7.85 20.95 -26.99
C ILE A 81 8.50 20.93 -28.37
N SER A 82 8.02 21.77 -29.29
CA SER A 82 8.59 21.86 -30.63
C SER A 82 10.08 22.23 -30.56
N ALA A 83 10.43 23.18 -29.69
CA ALA A 83 11.82 23.52 -29.40
C ALA A 83 12.59 22.38 -28.71
N ALA A 84 11.95 21.65 -27.78
CA ALA A 84 12.56 20.51 -27.10
C ALA A 84 12.93 19.38 -28.09
N ILE A 85 12.03 19.07 -29.03
CA ILE A 85 12.23 18.09 -30.09
C ILE A 85 13.36 18.52 -31.03
N GLU A 86 13.47 19.81 -31.36
CA GLU A 86 14.58 20.33 -32.15
C GLU A 86 15.93 20.21 -31.40
N MET A 87 15.95 20.53 -30.10
CA MET A 87 17.13 20.35 -29.26
C MET A 87 17.54 18.87 -29.17
N LYS A 88 16.57 17.95 -29.10
CA LYS A 88 16.80 16.50 -29.16
C LYS A 88 17.44 16.10 -30.49
N LYS A 89 16.89 16.56 -31.63
CA LYS A 89 17.42 16.28 -32.98
C LYS A 89 18.85 16.81 -33.19
N THR A 90 19.18 17.92 -32.56
CA THR A 90 20.55 18.50 -32.60
C THR A 90 21.52 17.86 -31.59
N GLY A 91 21.10 16.83 -30.86
CA GLY A 91 21.92 16.10 -29.88
C GLY A 91 22.10 16.81 -28.54
N LYS A 92 21.40 17.92 -28.29
CA LYS A 92 21.52 18.72 -27.05
C LYS A 92 20.53 18.21 -25.99
N LEU A 93 20.77 17.00 -25.48
CA LEU A 93 19.83 16.29 -24.59
C LEU A 93 19.52 17.05 -23.30
N ASP A 94 20.50 17.67 -22.64
CA ASP A 94 20.26 18.43 -21.39
C ASP A 94 19.34 19.63 -21.59
N LYS A 95 19.43 20.28 -22.76
CA LYS A 95 18.55 21.42 -23.11
C LYS A 95 17.16 20.92 -23.45
N ALA A 96 17.06 19.81 -24.17
CA ALA A 96 15.77 19.17 -24.47
C ALA A 96 15.05 18.77 -23.18
N LEU A 97 15.75 18.13 -22.23
CA LEU A 97 15.18 17.73 -20.94
C LEU A 97 14.59 18.93 -20.19
N LYS A 98 15.35 20.02 -20.05
CA LYS A 98 14.87 21.24 -19.38
C LYS A 98 13.65 21.85 -20.05
N LEU A 99 13.58 21.79 -21.39
CA LEU A 99 12.43 22.27 -22.14
C LEU A 99 11.20 21.36 -21.95
N PHE A 100 11.38 20.05 -21.90
CA PHE A 100 10.29 19.11 -21.58
C PHE A 100 9.79 19.30 -20.15
N GLU A 101 10.69 19.45 -19.16
CA GLU A 101 10.33 19.75 -17.77
C GLU A 101 9.56 21.07 -17.66
N HIS A 102 9.99 22.09 -18.42
CA HIS A 102 9.30 23.37 -18.48
C HIS A 102 7.90 23.26 -19.10
N ALA A 103 7.76 22.57 -20.24
CA ALA A 103 6.48 22.34 -20.87
C ALA A 103 5.51 21.58 -19.93
N PHE A 104 6.02 20.56 -19.23
CA PHE A 104 5.26 19.83 -18.22
C PHE A 104 4.84 20.72 -17.03
N ALA A 105 5.70 21.63 -16.59
CA ALA A 105 5.36 22.58 -15.53
C ALA A 105 4.26 23.59 -15.94
N ILE A 106 4.24 24.02 -17.21
CA ILE A 106 3.23 24.93 -17.76
C ILE A 106 1.88 24.21 -17.93
N ALA A 107 1.89 23.01 -18.51
CA ALA A 107 0.69 22.27 -18.87
C ALA A 107 0.76 20.79 -18.42
N PRO A 108 0.65 20.53 -17.09
CA PRO A 108 0.90 19.20 -16.52
C PRO A 108 -0.16 18.13 -16.87
N GLN A 109 -1.31 18.55 -17.39
CA GLN A 109 -2.43 17.66 -17.76
C GLN A 109 -2.59 17.50 -19.28
N ASN A 110 -1.80 18.20 -20.08
CA ASN A 110 -1.89 18.17 -21.54
C ASN A 110 -1.32 16.85 -22.08
N ALA A 111 -2.12 16.12 -22.87
CA ALA A 111 -1.75 14.79 -23.35
C ALA A 111 -0.58 14.79 -24.34
N ASP A 112 -0.49 15.78 -25.23
CA ASP A 112 0.62 15.88 -26.19
C ASP A 112 1.95 16.12 -25.46
N VAL A 113 1.92 17.00 -24.43
CA VAL A 113 3.09 17.27 -23.58
C VAL A 113 3.55 16.01 -22.87
N LEU A 114 2.62 15.30 -22.24
CA LEU A 114 2.91 14.07 -21.50
C LEU A 114 3.42 12.97 -22.44
N ASN A 115 2.81 12.78 -23.61
CA ASN A 115 3.25 11.78 -24.57
C ASN A 115 4.65 12.09 -25.13
N ALA A 116 4.89 13.30 -25.61
CA ALA A 116 6.18 13.69 -26.17
C ALA A 116 7.30 13.62 -25.11
N TYR A 117 7.00 13.98 -23.85
CA TYR A 117 7.96 13.83 -22.77
C TYR A 117 8.24 12.37 -22.44
N GLY A 118 7.22 11.51 -22.42
CA GLY A 118 7.39 10.06 -22.25
C GLY A 118 8.30 9.45 -23.32
N GLU A 119 8.10 9.80 -24.60
CA GLU A 119 8.94 9.34 -25.71
C GLU A 119 10.39 9.81 -25.57
N PHE A 120 10.60 11.04 -25.10
CA PHE A 120 11.94 11.54 -24.82
C PHE A 120 12.62 10.74 -23.71
N ILE A 121 11.94 10.49 -22.58
CA ILE A 121 12.49 9.73 -21.45
C ILE A 121 12.85 8.31 -21.89
N GLU A 122 11.95 7.66 -22.62
CA GLU A 122 12.15 6.29 -23.08
C GLU A 122 13.38 6.15 -23.98
N GLU A 123 13.49 7.01 -25.00
CA GLU A 123 14.59 6.93 -25.97
C GLU A 123 15.94 7.36 -25.40
N THR A 124 15.97 8.36 -24.51
CA THR A 124 17.23 9.00 -24.08
C THR A 124 17.73 8.52 -22.73
N GLN A 125 16.83 8.19 -21.80
CA GLN A 125 17.18 7.79 -20.43
C GLN A 125 16.99 6.30 -20.20
N SER A 126 16.34 5.57 -21.12
CA SER A 126 15.96 4.16 -20.94
C SER A 126 15.11 3.92 -19.68
N ASP A 127 14.41 4.94 -19.18
CA ASP A 127 13.52 4.85 -18.03
C ASP A 127 12.07 4.61 -18.50
N ILE A 128 11.78 3.33 -18.74
CA ILE A 128 10.48 2.86 -19.24
C ILE A 128 9.37 3.10 -18.20
N ILE A 129 9.69 3.05 -16.90
CA ILE A 129 8.70 3.21 -15.82
C ILE A 129 8.21 4.66 -15.79
N SER A 130 9.12 5.63 -15.86
CA SER A 130 8.75 7.04 -15.93
C SER A 130 8.03 7.36 -17.24
N ALA A 131 8.42 6.75 -18.37
CA ALA A 131 7.74 6.90 -19.64
C ALA A 131 6.29 6.37 -19.59
N ASP A 132 6.06 5.13 -19.13
CA ASP A 132 4.71 4.57 -18.96
C ASP A 132 3.83 5.45 -18.06
N LYS A 133 4.41 5.99 -16.98
CA LYS A 133 3.70 6.91 -16.09
C LYS A 133 3.23 8.17 -16.82
N MET A 134 4.01 8.70 -17.76
CA MET A 134 3.58 9.86 -18.56
C MET A 134 2.48 9.48 -19.54
N TYR A 135 2.60 8.34 -20.23
CA TYR A 135 1.54 7.83 -21.11
C TYR A 135 0.25 7.56 -20.34
N PHE A 136 0.34 7.02 -19.13
CA PHE A 136 -0.81 6.82 -18.26
C PHE A 136 -1.52 8.13 -17.96
N LYS A 137 -0.75 9.14 -17.52
CA LYS A 137 -1.28 10.46 -17.20
C LYS A 137 -1.96 11.11 -18.40
N ALA A 138 -1.38 10.96 -19.60
CA ALA A 138 -1.97 11.48 -20.82
C ALA A 138 -3.37 10.90 -21.06
N LEU A 139 -3.51 9.58 -20.87
CA LEU A 139 -4.78 8.86 -21.08
C LEU A 139 -5.82 9.09 -19.98
N ILE A 140 -5.40 9.46 -18.76
CA ILE A 140 -6.32 9.91 -17.71
C ILE A 140 -7.03 11.20 -18.14
N SER A 141 -6.29 12.14 -18.75
CA SER A 141 -6.84 13.41 -19.24
C SER A 141 -7.58 13.25 -20.57
N TYR A 142 -7.03 12.46 -21.49
CA TYR A 142 -7.54 12.25 -22.84
C TYR A 142 -7.48 10.77 -23.23
N PRO A 143 -8.53 9.98 -22.92
CA PRO A 143 -8.56 8.54 -23.15
C PRO A 143 -8.35 8.11 -24.61
N ASP A 144 -8.82 8.92 -25.56
CA ASP A 144 -8.77 8.63 -27.00
C ASP A 144 -7.46 9.10 -27.67
N HIS A 145 -6.45 9.50 -26.90
CA HIS A 145 -5.19 9.98 -27.44
C HIS A 145 -4.37 8.83 -28.08
N GLY A 146 -4.44 8.73 -29.41
CA GLY A 146 -3.91 7.59 -30.18
C GLY A 146 -2.45 7.21 -29.91
N GLN A 147 -1.51 8.17 -29.91
CA GLN A 147 -0.08 7.87 -29.70
C GLN A 147 0.20 7.34 -28.29
N ALA A 148 -0.31 8.03 -27.26
CA ALA A 148 -0.21 7.61 -25.86
C ALA A 148 -0.79 6.20 -25.64
N LEU A 149 -1.88 5.84 -26.32
CA LEU A 149 -2.48 4.50 -26.25
C LEU A 149 -1.53 3.43 -26.80
N VAL A 150 -0.96 3.66 -27.99
CA VAL A 150 0.02 2.74 -28.61
C VAL A 150 1.27 2.59 -27.75
N ASN A 151 1.81 3.72 -27.27
CA ASN A 151 3.00 3.74 -26.41
C ASN A 151 2.75 3.01 -25.08
N ARG A 152 1.59 3.22 -24.46
CA ARG A 152 1.20 2.53 -23.22
C ARG A 152 1.00 1.04 -23.41
N GLN A 153 0.36 0.60 -24.49
CA GLN A 153 0.16 -0.83 -24.75
C GLN A 153 1.49 -1.60 -24.80
N ARG A 154 2.52 -0.98 -25.38
CA ARG A 154 3.87 -1.55 -25.45
C ARG A 154 4.60 -1.50 -24.11
N THR A 155 4.57 -0.36 -23.42
CA THR A 155 5.35 -0.15 -22.19
C THR A 155 4.73 -0.82 -20.96
N ALA A 156 3.41 -0.92 -20.86
CA ALA A 156 2.73 -1.50 -19.70
C ALA A 156 3.12 -2.96 -19.43
N LEU A 157 3.29 -3.78 -20.47
CA LEU A 157 3.72 -5.18 -20.30
C LEU A 157 5.14 -5.27 -19.75
N VAL A 158 6.04 -4.41 -20.24
CA VAL A 158 7.43 -4.35 -19.78
C VAL A 158 7.49 -3.87 -18.34
N VAL A 159 6.73 -2.83 -17.99
CA VAL A 159 6.67 -2.31 -16.62
C VAL A 159 6.10 -3.35 -15.66
N GLU A 160 5.07 -4.11 -16.06
CA GLU A 160 4.53 -5.18 -15.21
C GLU A 160 5.57 -6.28 -14.95
N GLU A 161 6.39 -6.64 -15.93
CA GLU A 161 7.49 -7.60 -15.74
C GLU A 161 8.57 -7.03 -14.82
N LEU A 162 8.99 -5.77 -15.02
CA LEU A 162 9.95 -5.09 -14.16
C LEU A 162 9.48 -4.99 -12.70
N ASP A 163 8.21 -4.67 -12.48
CA ASP A 163 7.59 -4.61 -11.15
C ASP A 163 7.58 -6.00 -10.50
N ARG A 164 7.24 -7.05 -11.25
CA ARG A 164 7.27 -8.43 -10.76
C ARG A 164 8.68 -8.86 -10.36
N ASP A 165 9.69 -8.50 -11.15
CA ASP A 165 11.10 -8.74 -10.84
C ASP A 165 11.55 -8.01 -9.59
N PHE A 166 11.12 -6.76 -9.44
CA PHE A 166 11.44 -5.96 -8.27
C PHE A 166 10.84 -6.56 -7.00
N LEU A 167 9.57 -6.99 -7.05
CA LEU A 167 8.91 -7.68 -5.94
C LEU A 167 9.60 -8.99 -5.58
N ARG A 168 10.02 -9.80 -6.57
CA ARG A 168 10.83 -11.02 -6.34
C ARG A 168 12.13 -10.72 -5.59
N LYS A 169 12.85 -9.66 -5.97
CA LYS A 169 14.07 -9.24 -5.28
C LYS A 169 13.82 -8.81 -3.83
N ILE A 170 12.65 -8.26 -3.53
CA ILE A 170 12.25 -7.93 -2.15
C ILE A 170 12.03 -9.22 -1.35
N ASP A 171 11.36 -10.20 -1.94
CA ASP A 171 11.11 -11.51 -1.31
C ASP A 171 12.40 -12.25 -0.99
N ASP A 172 13.35 -12.27 -1.93
CA ASP A 172 14.67 -12.85 -1.71
C ASP A 172 15.40 -12.19 -0.53
N LYS A 173 15.21 -10.88 -0.33
CA LYS A 173 15.79 -10.15 0.81
C LYS A 173 15.05 -10.46 2.11
N ARG A 174 13.71 -10.53 2.09
CA ARG A 174 12.89 -10.96 3.23
C ARG A 174 13.35 -12.35 3.70
N ASP A 175 13.50 -13.28 2.78
CA ASP A 175 13.86 -14.67 3.09
C ASP A 175 15.28 -14.80 3.63
N LYS A 176 16.20 -13.91 3.25
CA LYS A 176 17.52 -13.83 3.87
C LYS A 176 17.45 -13.36 5.32
N VAL A 177 16.59 -12.39 5.61
CA VAL A 177 16.40 -11.86 6.98
C VAL A 177 15.71 -12.90 7.87
N SER A 178 14.70 -13.62 7.35
CA SER A 178 13.96 -14.63 8.13
C SER A 178 14.80 -15.85 8.51
N ARG A 179 15.90 -16.12 7.80
CA ARG A 179 16.86 -17.18 8.13
C ARG A 179 17.78 -16.83 9.30
N ILE A 180 17.87 -15.56 9.69
CA ILE A 180 18.71 -15.14 10.82
C ILE A 180 18.03 -15.62 12.12
N PRO A 181 18.72 -16.33 13.02
CA PRO A 181 18.14 -16.79 14.27
C PRO A 181 17.61 -15.63 15.12
N GLU A 182 16.43 -15.80 15.72
CA GLU A 182 15.81 -14.78 16.59
C GLU A 182 16.67 -14.42 17.81
N SER A 183 17.52 -15.35 18.27
CA SER A 183 18.48 -15.13 19.37
C SER A 183 19.72 -14.35 18.97
N ASP A 184 19.89 -14.00 17.68
CA ASP A 184 21.04 -13.24 17.22
C ASP A 184 21.05 -11.83 17.86
N PRO A 185 22.13 -11.46 18.58
CA PRO A 185 22.19 -10.17 19.27
C PRO A 185 22.12 -8.96 18.33
N ALA A 186 22.65 -9.07 17.10
CA ALA A 186 22.59 -8.00 16.12
C ALA A 186 21.18 -7.82 15.57
N LEU A 187 20.45 -8.92 15.32
CA LEU A 187 19.04 -8.87 14.94
C LEU A 187 18.18 -8.26 16.04
N CYS A 188 18.35 -8.70 17.29
CA CYS A 188 17.64 -8.13 18.45
C CYS A 188 17.88 -6.62 18.57
N LYS A 189 19.14 -6.18 18.43
CA LYS A 189 19.50 -4.76 18.44
C LYS A 189 18.86 -4.01 17.27
N ALA A 190 18.89 -4.57 16.07
CA ALA A 190 18.28 -3.97 14.88
C ALA A 190 16.77 -3.83 15.00
N LYS A 191 16.06 -4.85 15.51
CA LYS A 191 14.62 -4.80 15.79
C LYS A 191 14.28 -3.70 16.80
N LYS A 192 15.06 -3.60 17.89
CA LYS A 192 14.89 -2.54 18.90
C LYS A 192 15.11 -1.15 18.32
N GLU A 193 16.15 -0.97 17.50
CA GLU A 193 16.41 0.31 16.82
C GLU A 193 15.28 0.66 15.85
N SER A 194 14.88 -0.29 15.01
CA SER A 194 13.80 -0.14 14.04
C SER A 194 12.48 0.27 14.69
N TYR A 195 12.20 -0.21 15.92
CA TYR A 195 11.03 0.19 16.69
C TYR A 195 10.99 1.70 16.96
N PHE A 196 12.09 2.26 17.48
CA PHE A 196 12.17 3.70 17.76
C PHE A 196 12.20 4.54 16.48
N GLN A 197 12.88 4.06 15.44
CA GLN A 197 12.92 4.71 14.14
C GLN A 197 11.52 4.80 13.52
N HIS A 198 10.74 3.72 13.59
CA HIS A 198 9.36 3.70 13.10
C HIS A 198 8.52 4.76 13.81
N ILE A 199 8.58 4.82 15.15
CA ILE A 199 7.86 5.81 15.94
C ILE A 199 8.26 7.23 15.52
N TYR A 200 9.57 7.52 15.54
CA TYR A 200 10.12 8.82 15.19
C TYR A 200 9.68 9.30 13.80
N HIS A 201 9.79 8.42 12.79
CA HIS A 201 9.46 8.80 11.42
C HIS A 201 7.96 8.97 11.21
N THR A 202 7.12 8.08 11.75
CA THR A 202 5.68 8.17 11.51
C THR A 202 5.03 9.36 12.20
N VAL A 203 5.48 9.77 13.40
CA VAL A 203 5.01 11.04 14.02
C VAL A 203 5.66 12.25 13.36
N GLY A 204 6.92 12.13 12.94
CA GLY A 204 7.64 13.19 12.24
C GLY A 204 7.02 13.54 10.88
N ILE A 205 6.44 12.57 10.17
CA ILE A 205 5.68 12.82 8.94
C ILE A 205 4.48 13.73 9.22
N GLU A 206 3.83 13.61 10.36
CA GLU A 206 2.66 14.44 10.73
C GLU A 206 3.08 15.82 11.28
N GLY A 207 4.38 16.09 11.45
CA GLY A 207 4.91 17.38 11.88
C GLY A 207 5.47 17.42 13.31
N ASN A 208 5.54 16.28 14.00
CA ASN A 208 6.15 16.20 15.32
C ASN A 208 7.64 16.57 15.26
N SER A 209 8.05 17.50 16.13
CA SER A 209 9.38 18.13 16.10
C SER A 209 10.41 17.46 16.99
N MET A 210 10.07 16.34 17.65
CA MET A 210 11.00 15.64 18.52
C MET A 210 12.13 14.97 17.73
N SER A 211 13.31 14.91 18.33
CA SER A 211 14.43 14.15 17.77
C SER A 211 14.25 12.65 18.05
N LEU A 212 14.99 11.81 17.32
CA LEU A 212 15.02 10.38 17.57
C LEU A 212 15.48 10.05 19.01
N ALA A 213 16.48 10.77 19.53
CA ALA A 213 16.98 10.57 20.88
C ALA A 213 15.92 10.94 21.94
N GLN A 214 15.18 12.02 21.72
CA GLN A 214 14.06 12.43 22.58
C GLN A 214 12.93 11.38 22.53
N THR A 215 12.57 10.93 21.33
CA THR A 215 11.56 9.88 21.12
C THR A 215 11.93 8.59 21.86
N ARG A 216 13.18 8.14 21.73
CA ARG A 216 13.69 6.97 22.46
C ARG A 216 13.59 7.15 23.97
N SER A 217 14.07 8.30 24.48
CA SER A 217 14.03 8.60 25.90
C SER A 217 12.61 8.51 26.46
N ILE A 218 11.61 9.06 25.77
CA ILE A 218 10.20 9.03 26.18
C ILE A 218 9.68 7.59 26.21
N VAL A 219 9.96 6.79 25.18
CA VAL A 219 9.46 5.41 25.10
C VAL A 219 10.10 4.51 26.16
N GLU A 220 11.39 4.69 26.45
CA GLU A 220 12.13 3.86 27.41
C GLU A 220 11.89 4.29 28.86
N THR A 221 12.00 5.59 29.16
CA THR A 221 12.00 6.11 30.55
C THR A 221 10.65 6.65 31.00
N ARG A 222 9.74 6.94 30.07
CA ARG A 222 8.48 7.67 30.31
C ARG A 222 8.68 9.07 30.90
N MET A 223 9.89 9.62 30.84
CA MET A 223 10.18 10.98 31.30
C MET A 223 9.83 12.01 30.22
N ALA A 224 9.27 13.14 30.66
CA ALA A 224 8.99 14.27 29.78
C ALA A 224 10.28 15.00 29.39
N VAL A 225 10.32 15.49 28.16
CA VAL A 225 11.40 16.31 27.60
C VAL A 225 11.01 17.77 27.72
N GLY A 226 11.82 18.55 28.44
CA GLY A 226 11.60 19.99 28.62
C GLY A 226 11.60 20.74 27.28
N GLY A 227 10.72 21.75 27.17
CA GLY A 227 10.63 22.61 25.98
C GLY A 227 9.91 22.01 24.77
N LYS A 228 9.27 20.84 24.91
CA LYS A 228 8.42 20.22 23.88
C LYS A 228 6.96 20.18 24.33
N SER A 229 6.04 20.15 23.36
CA SER A 229 4.61 20.16 23.68
C SER A 229 4.16 18.84 24.28
N ILE A 230 3.15 18.87 25.17
CA ILE A 230 2.55 17.65 25.73
C ILE A 230 1.88 16.82 24.62
N ALA A 231 1.28 17.49 23.62
CA ALA A 231 0.69 16.84 22.47
C ALA A 231 1.72 15.94 21.75
N GLU A 232 2.91 16.45 21.43
CA GLU A 232 3.96 15.66 20.77
C GLU A 232 4.42 14.45 21.61
N HIS A 233 4.44 14.56 22.94
CA HIS A 233 4.72 13.41 23.81
C HIS A 233 3.61 12.36 23.72
N ASN A 234 2.36 12.82 23.77
CA ASN A 234 1.18 11.96 23.75
C ASN A 234 1.06 11.19 22.42
N GLU A 235 1.45 11.80 21.30
CA GLU A 235 1.51 11.10 20.01
C GLU A 235 2.51 9.94 19.99
N ILE A 236 3.71 10.16 20.55
CA ILE A 236 4.75 9.13 20.65
C ILE A 236 4.28 7.99 21.55
N LEU A 237 3.68 8.32 22.69
CA LEU A 237 3.16 7.33 23.64
C LEU A 237 1.97 6.55 23.05
N GLY A 238 1.08 7.22 22.33
CA GLY A 238 -0.09 6.59 21.70
C GLY A 238 0.32 5.59 20.63
N LEU A 239 1.30 5.97 19.82
CA LEU A 239 1.85 5.08 18.81
C LEU A 239 2.61 3.89 19.41
N ASP A 240 3.39 4.10 20.48
CA ASP A 240 4.03 3.00 21.24
C ASP A 240 2.99 2.00 21.77
N LEU A 241 1.87 2.48 22.30
CA LEU A 241 0.77 1.61 22.72
C LEU A 241 0.13 0.85 21.55
N ALA A 242 -0.07 1.52 20.42
CA ALA A 242 -0.66 0.90 19.24
C ALA A 242 0.23 -0.22 18.68
N LEU A 243 1.54 0.00 18.58
CA LEU A 243 2.51 -1.02 18.16
C LEU A 243 2.55 -2.21 19.12
N LYS A 244 2.56 -1.97 20.43
CA LYS A 244 2.47 -3.04 21.43
C LYS A 244 1.20 -3.87 21.28
N TYR A 245 0.07 -3.21 21.04
CA TYR A 245 -1.20 -3.90 20.81
C TYR A 245 -1.17 -4.77 19.56
N ILE A 246 -0.67 -4.24 18.44
CA ILE A 246 -0.49 -4.99 17.19
C ILE A 246 0.38 -6.23 17.45
N ASN A 247 1.57 -6.03 18.03
CA ASN A 247 2.54 -7.10 18.26
C ASN A 247 2.02 -8.21 19.16
N ASN A 248 1.26 -7.85 20.20
CA ASN A 248 0.80 -8.82 21.20
C ASN A 248 -0.54 -9.46 20.85
N THR A 249 -1.38 -8.78 20.06
CA THR A 249 -2.79 -9.18 19.88
C THR A 249 -3.13 -9.56 18.45
N LEU A 250 -2.59 -8.85 17.45
CA LEU A 250 -3.06 -8.95 16.06
C LEU A 250 -2.14 -9.77 15.17
N ILE A 251 -0.82 -9.71 15.36
CA ILE A 251 0.14 -10.37 14.46
C ILE A 251 -0.07 -11.88 14.39
N ASN A 252 -0.22 -12.54 15.55
CA ASN A 252 -0.37 -14.00 15.62
C ASN A 252 -1.84 -14.45 15.65
N ARG A 253 -2.79 -13.53 15.49
CA ARG A 253 -4.20 -13.87 15.53
C ARG A 253 -4.59 -14.55 14.21
N VAL A 254 -5.19 -15.72 14.33
CA VAL A 254 -5.83 -16.41 13.20
C VAL A 254 -7.21 -15.81 12.97
N GLY A 255 -7.51 -15.47 11.71
CA GLY A 255 -8.80 -14.95 11.29
C GLY A 255 -8.74 -13.54 10.72
N ASP A 256 -9.91 -13.04 10.35
CA ASP A 256 -10.08 -11.82 9.57
C ASP A 256 -9.66 -10.55 10.33
N ILE A 257 -9.24 -9.53 9.58
CA ILE A 257 -9.12 -8.16 10.11
C ILE A 257 -10.51 -7.55 10.11
N THR A 258 -10.93 -7.02 11.25
CA THR A 258 -12.26 -6.45 11.45
C THR A 258 -12.21 -4.92 11.56
N VAL A 259 -13.36 -4.26 11.39
CA VAL A 259 -13.48 -2.81 11.66
C VAL A 259 -13.05 -2.50 13.09
N HIS A 260 -13.40 -3.36 14.06
CA HIS A 260 -13.06 -3.17 15.46
C HIS A 260 -11.56 -3.11 15.69
N ASP A 261 -10.76 -3.90 14.97
CA ASP A 261 -9.30 -3.87 15.09
C ASP A 261 -8.73 -2.52 14.65
N ILE A 262 -9.25 -1.95 13.57
CA ILE A 262 -8.86 -0.62 13.08
C ILE A 262 -9.24 0.45 14.13
N LEU A 263 -10.43 0.34 14.73
CA LEU A 263 -10.87 1.25 15.80
C LEU A 263 -9.97 1.11 17.04
N GLU A 264 -9.57 -0.08 17.44
CA GLU A 264 -8.69 -0.31 18.59
C GLU A 264 -7.25 0.14 18.35
N ILE A 265 -6.74 0.01 17.12
CA ILE A 265 -5.47 0.64 16.70
C ILE A 265 -5.61 2.16 16.83
N HIS A 266 -6.63 2.75 16.21
CA HIS A 266 -6.84 4.20 16.21
C HIS A 266 -7.04 4.75 17.64
N LYS A 267 -7.77 4.02 18.48
CA LYS A 267 -7.99 4.35 19.90
C LYS A 267 -6.68 4.49 20.66
N ARG A 268 -5.68 3.65 20.39
CA ARG A 268 -4.35 3.75 21.02
C ARG A 268 -3.53 4.87 20.43
N VAL A 269 -3.56 5.02 19.09
CA VAL A 269 -2.85 6.10 18.37
C VAL A 269 -3.25 7.47 18.92
N LEU A 270 -4.55 7.73 19.06
CA LEU A 270 -5.06 9.04 19.44
C LEU A 270 -5.43 9.13 20.94
N GLY A 271 -5.44 8.03 21.68
CA GLY A 271 -6.01 7.96 23.03
C GLY A 271 -5.37 8.89 24.07
N PHE A 272 -4.10 9.26 23.92
CA PHE A 272 -3.47 10.27 24.79
C PHE A 272 -3.60 11.69 24.24
N ALA A 273 -3.77 11.86 22.93
CA ALA A 273 -3.83 13.18 22.29
C ALA A 273 -5.25 13.74 22.30
N ASP A 274 -6.23 12.93 21.88
CA ASP A 274 -7.66 13.24 21.91
C ASP A 274 -8.46 11.98 22.31
N PRO A 275 -8.64 11.75 23.63
CA PRO A 275 -9.39 10.60 24.13
C PRO A 275 -10.86 10.59 23.67
N LEU A 276 -11.44 11.77 23.42
CA LEU A 276 -12.85 11.93 23.06
C LEU A 276 -13.12 11.58 21.60
N ALA A 277 -12.14 11.67 20.71
CA ALA A 277 -12.27 11.22 19.32
C ALA A 277 -11.62 9.85 19.04
N SER A 278 -10.79 9.36 19.98
CA SER A 278 -10.06 8.11 19.83
C SER A 278 -10.98 6.90 19.59
N GLY A 279 -10.66 6.09 18.58
CA GLY A 279 -11.44 4.90 18.24
C GLY A 279 -12.86 5.15 17.71
N MET A 280 -13.19 6.38 17.30
CA MET A 280 -14.50 6.72 16.75
C MET A 280 -14.41 7.37 15.36
N PHE A 281 -15.36 7.04 14.49
CA PHE A 281 -15.48 7.68 13.19
C PHE A 281 -15.85 9.16 13.34
N ARG A 282 -15.33 9.99 12.43
CA ARG A 282 -15.66 11.42 12.39
C ARG A 282 -17.12 11.63 12.05
N ARG A 283 -17.69 12.70 12.61
CA ARG A 283 -19.08 13.12 12.39
C ARG A 283 -19.19 14.38 11.52
N THR A 284 -18.07 14.97 11.17
CA THR A 284 -17.97 16.21 10.40
C THR A 284 -17.16 15.97 9.14
N GLN A 285 -17.40 16.82 8.13
CA GLN A 285 -16.60 16.81 6.92
C GLN A 285 -15.25 17.48 7.17
N VAL A 286 -14.20 16.94 6.54
CA VAL A 286 -12.82 17.46 6.62
C VAL A 286 -12.26 17.67 5.22
N PHE A 287 -11.19 18.45 5.13
CA PHE A 287 -10.48 18.74 3.88
C PHE A 287 -9.00 18.45 4.09
N VAL A 288 -8.41 17.63 3.20
CA VAL A 288 -7.05 17.10 3.38
C VAL A 288 -6.21 17.48 2.18
N GLY A 289 -5.58 18.66 2.25
CA GLY A 289 -4.90 19.23 1.09
C GLY A 289 -5.90 19.45 -0.06
N GLY A 290 -5.61 18.86 -1.23
CA GLY A 290 -6.52 18.86 -2.39
C GLY A 290 -7.57 17.74 -2.40
N HIS A 291 -7.59 16.85 -1.40
CA HIS A 291 -8.54 15.73 -1.33
C HIS A 291 -9.75 16.10 -0.46
N ILE A 292 -10.95 15.76 -0.93
CA ILE A 292 -12.20 15.85 -0.19
C ILE A 292 -12.67 14.41 0.09
N PRO A 293 -12.48 13.90 1.32
CA PRO A 293 -12.93 12.57 1.68
C PRO A 293 -14.46 12.41 1.60
N PRO A 294 -14.95 11.16 1.55
CA PRO A 294 -16.39 10.86 1.60
C PRO A 294 -17.10 11.54 2.78
N THR A 295 -18.38 11.88 2.66
CA THR A 295 -19.10 12.48 3.80
C THR A 295 -19.26 11.50 4.97
N PRO A 296 -19.45 11.97 6.22
CA PRO A 296 -19.59 11.09 7.39
C PRO A 296 -20.62 9.96 7.24
N SER A 297 -21.72 10.22 6.53
CA SER A 297 -22.78 9.23 6.28
C SER A 297 -22.30 8.03 5.44
N HIS A 298 -21.26 8.19 4.63
CA HIS A 298 -20.71 7.13 3.78
C HIS A 298 -19.56 6.35 4.43
N ILE A 299 -19.06 6.79 5.60
CA ILE A 299 -17.88 6.16 6.22
C ILE A 299 -18.15 4.71 6.58
N ILE A 300 -19.29 4.40 7.23
CA ILE A 300 -19.60 3.04 7.67
C ILE A 300 -19.69 2.08 6.47
N PRO A 301 -20.51 2.35 5.43
CA PRO A 301 -20.55 1.51 4.23
C PRO A 301 -19.17 1.30 3.58
N LEU A 302 -18.38 2.36 3.44
CA LEU A 302 -17.05 2.27 2.83
C LEU A 302 -16.06 1.48 3.68
N MET A 303 -16.16 1.56 5.02
CA MET A 303 -15.35 0.75 5.91
C MET A 303 -15.75 -0.73 5.86
N ASP A 304 -17.04 -1.03 5.72
CA ASP A 304 -17.53 -2.40 5.54
C ASP A 304 -17.03 -2.98 4.20
N GLU A 305 -17.12 -2.21 3.11
CA GLU A 305 -16.55 -2.59 1.81
C GLU A 305 -15.03 -2.77 1.87
N PHE A 306 -14.35 -1.90 2.62
CA PHE A 306 -12.90 -1.99 2.81
C PHE A 306 -12.50 -3.26 3.56
N ILE A 307 -13.21 -3.61 4.64
CA ILE A 307 -12.98 -4.85 5.38
C ILE A 307 -13.33 -6.07 4.52
N ALA A 308 -14.42 -6.04 3.77
CA ALA A 308 -14.77 -7.11 2.85
C ALA A 308 -13.67 -7.33 1.79
N TRP A 309 -13.10 -6.24 1.26
CA TRP A 309 -11.98 -6.32 0.34
C TRP A 309 -10.71 -6.88 1.00
N LEU A 310 -10.35 -6.42 2.20
CA LEU A 310 -9.17 -6.88 2.95
C LEU A 310 -9.16 -8.40 3.14
N ASN A 311 -10.33 -8.98 3.38
CA ASN A 311 -10.49 -10.41 3.63
C ASN A 311 -10.92 -11.20 2.38
N SER A 312 -10.95 -10.57 1.19
CA SER A 312 -11.32 -11.25 -0.05
C SER A 312 -10.18 -12.11 -0.61
N ASP A 313 -10.51 -13.25 -1.23
CA ASP A 313 -9.54 -14.09 -1.94
C ASP A 313 -8.72 -13.32 -2.99
N SER A 314 -9.36 -12.33 -3.62
CA SER A 314 -8.72 -11.49 -4.63
C SER A 314 -7.58 -10.66 -4.05
N ALA A 315 -7.75 -10.13 -2.85
CA ALA A 315 -6.76 -9.33 -2.16
C ALA A 315 -5.66 -10.22 -1.57
N LEU A 316 -6.05 -11.35 -0.97
CA LEU A 316 -5.10 -12.30 -0.36
C LEU A 316 -4.17 -12.97 -1.38
N ARG A 317 -4.59 -13.06 -2.66
CA ARG A 317 -3.72 -13.53 -3.76
C ARG A 317 -2.74 -12.47 -4.29
N MET A 318 -2.88 -11.21 -3.89
CA MET A 318 -1.93 -10.17 -4.29
C MET A 318 -0.59 -10.37 -3.58
N HIS A 319 0.48 -9.87 -4.19
CA HIS A 319 1.77 -9.79 -3.51
C HIS A 319 1.64 -8.95 -2.22
N PRO A 320 2.18 -9.38 -1.06
CA PRO A 320 1.95 -8.72 0.23
C PRO A 320 2.31 -7.23 0.24
N VAL A 321 3.41 -6.84 -0.41
CA VAL A 321 3.79 -5.42 -0.57
C VAL A 321 2.73 -4.60 -1.31
N ARG A 322 2.17 -5.15 -2.40
CA ARG A 322 1.10 -4.50 -3.17
C ARG A 322 -0.19 -4.43 -2.36
N PHE A 323 -0.53 -5.53 -1.68
CA PHE A 323 -1.71 -5.59 -0.82
C PHE A 323 -1.66 -4.54 0.29
N ALA A 324 -0.55 -4.47 1.02
CA ALA A 324 -0.35 -3.50 2.10
C ALA A 324 -0.38 -2.05 1.60
N ALA A 325 0.22 -1.77 0.43
CA ALA A 325 0.19 -0.44 -0.18
C ALA A 325 -1.23 0.00 -0.58
N ILE A 326 -2.02 -0.90 -1.17
CA ILE A 326 -3.42 -0.61 -1.54
C ILE A 326 -4.28 -0.45 -0.28
N ALA A 327 -4.07 -1.27 0.75
CA ALA A 327 -4.77 -1.14 2.02
C ALA A 327 -4.50 0.22 2.70
N HIS A 328 -3.22 0.63 2.72
CA HIS A 328 -2.82 1.95 3.17
C HIS A 328 -3.55 3.06 2.38
N TYR A 329 -3.50 3.00 1.04
CA TYR A 329 -4.15 4.00 0.19
C TYR A 329 -5.66 4.08 0.43
N LYS A 330 -6.35 2.93 0.45
CA LYS A 330 -7.81 2.87 0.65
C LYS A 330 -8.23 3.50 1.98
N LEU A 331 -7.54 3.17 3.08
CA LEU A 331 -7.88 3.73 4.39
C LEU A 331 -7.61 5.24 4.47
N VAL A 332 -6.48 5.72 3.93
CA VAL A 332 -6.19 7.17 3.85
C VAL A 332 -7.23 7.90 2.99
N HIS A 333 -7.69 7.29 1.90
CA HIS A 333 -8.67 7.86 0.99
C HIS A 333 -10.07 7.97 1.63
N ILE A 334 -10.53 6.93 2.33
CA ILE A 334 -11.79 6.95 3.09
C ILE A 334 -11.72 8.01 4.20
N HIS A 335 -10.55 8.15 4.84
CA HIS A 335 -10.28 9.12 5.89
C HIS A 335 -11.32 9.08 7.02
N PRO A 336 -11.50 7.92 7.70
CA PRO A 336 -12.64 7.70 8.58
C PRO A 336 -12.57 8.45 9.93
N PHE A 337 -11.41 8.96 10.33
CA PHE A 337 -11.19 9.62 11.63
C PHE A 337 -10.99 11.13 11.50
N ILE A 338 -11.13 11.87 12.60
CA ILE A 338 -10.89 13.34 12.61
C ILE A 338 -9.40 13.68 12.48
N ASP A 339 -8.55 12.85 13.09
CA ASP A 339 -7.09 12.87 13.03
C ASP A 339 -6.60 11.42 13.19
N GLY A 340 -5.32 11.15 12.97
CA GLY A 340 -4.72 9.83 13.17
C GLY A 340 -4.85 8.89 11.97
N ASN A 341 -5.46 9.34 10.86
CA ASN A 341 -5.65 8.52 9.65
C ASN A 341 -4.33 8.04 9.04
N GLY A 342 -3.35 8.94 8.86
CA GLY A 342 -2.03 8.58 8.31
C GLY A 342 -1.29 7.56 9.19
N ARG A 343 -1.23 7.83 10.51
CA ARG A 343 -0.59 6.94 11.51
C ARG A 343 -1.26 5.57 11.54
N THR A 344 -2.59 5.52 11.60
CA THR A 344 -3.37 4.27 11.62
C THR A 344 -3.20 3.48 10.33
N SER A 345 -3.16 4.15 9.17
CA SER A 345 -2.97 3.49 7.87
C SER A 345 -1.57 2.89 7.73
N ARG A 346 -0.53 3.57 8.20
CA ARG A 346 0.85 3.03 8.23
C ARG A 346 0.99 1.85 9.19
N LEU A 347 0.27 1.88 10.32
CA LEU A 347 0.20 0.74 11.23
C LEU A 347 -0.54 -0.46 10.61
N LEU A 348 -1.66 -0.25 9.92
CA LEU A 348 -2.38 -1.30 9.21
C LEU A 348 -1.53 -1.92 8.09
N MET A 349 -0.83 -1.08 7.32
CA MET A 349 0.15 -1.54 6.33
C MET A 349 1.19 -2.47 6.94
N ASN A 350 1.76 -2.08 8.09
CA ASN A 350 2.75 -2.90 8.78
C ASN A 350 2.16 -4.17 9.39
N LEU A 351 0.93 -4.14 9.91
CA LEU A 351 0.24 -5.35 10.36
C LEU A 351 0.15 -6.38 9.22
N ILE A 352 -0.31 -5.96 8.04
CA ILE A 352 -0.43 -6.83 6.85
C ILE A 352 0.93 -7.40 6.45
N LEU A 353 1.96 -6.55 6.39
CA LEU A 353 3.32 -6.98 6.04
C LEU A 353 3.90 -7.97 7.06
N MET A 354 3.71 -7.71 8.36
CA MET A 354 4.22 -8.57 9.43
C MET A 354 3.50 -9.91 9.48
N GLN A 355 2.18 -9.95 9.24
CA GLN A 355 1.43 -11.21 9.08
C GLN A 355 1.92 -12.03 7.88
N ALA A 356 2.42 -11.37 6.83
CA ALA A 356 3.06 -12.01 5.68
C ALA A 356 4.57 -12.31 5.85
N GLY A 357 5.13 -12.12 7.07
CA GLY A 357 6.52 -12.43 7.38
C GLY A 357 7.54 -11.37 6.95
N TYR A 358 7.11 -10.17 6.58
CA TYR A 358 8.01 -9.05 6.32
C TYR A 358 8.32 -8.28 7.61
N PRO A 359 9.51 -7.68 7.73
CA PRO A 359 9.77 -6.72 8.80
C PRO A 359 8.88 -5.47 8.64
N PRO A 360 8.58 -4.76 9.73
CA PRO A 360 7.82 -3.51 9.66
C PRO A 360 8.57 -2.49 8.80
N VAL A 361 7.84 -1.83 7.90
CA VAL A 361 8.39 -0.80 7.02
C VAL A 361 8.37 0.56 7.70
N ILE A 362 9.38 1.36 7.39
CA ILE A 362 9.52 2.74 7.85
C ILE A 362 9.51 3.62 6.62
N ILE A 363 8.54 4.54 6.56
CA ILE A 363 8.54 5.63 5.57
C ILE A 363 9.30 6.79 6.21
N PRO A 364 10.48 7.18 5.70
CA PRO A 364 11.25 8.25 6.31
C PRO A 364 10.55 9.60 6.19
N LYS A 365 10.60 10.40 7.26
CA LYS A 365 9.96 11.73 7.28
C LYS A 365 10.47 12.72 6.22
N HIS A 366 11.67 12.51 5.68
CA HIS A 366 12.23 13.36 4.61
C HIS A 366 11.64 13.04 3.23
N GLU A 367 10.94 11.91 3.09
CA GLU A 367 10.19 11.54 1.88
C GLU A 367 8.75 12.09 1.90
N ARG A 368 8.44 13.01 2.84
CA ARG A 368 7.16 13.72 2.85
C ARG A 368 7.08 14.61 1.60
N HIS A 369 6.37 14.14 0.58
CA HIS A 369 5.96 14.97 -0.54
C HIS A 369 4.86 15.92 -0.06
N THR A 370 5.18 17.23 -0.03
CA THR A 370 4.26 18.33 0.30
C THR A 370 3.36 18.68 -0.86
#